data_AF-A0A8T5XVL0-F1
#
_entry.id   AF-A0A8T5XVL0-F1
#
_cell.length_a   1.000
_cell.length_b   1.000
_cell.length_c   1.000
_cell.angle_alpha   90.00
_cell.angle_beta   90.00
_cell.angle_gamma   90.00
#
_symmetry.space_group_name_H-M   'P 1'
#
loop_
_entity.id
_entity.type
_entity.pdbx_description
1 polymer ?
#
loop_
_entity_poly.entity_id
_entity_poly.type
_entity_poly.pdbx_seq_one_letter_code
_entity_poly.pdbx_strand_id
1 'polypeptide(L)'
;MLKSPLSWMGGKYRLRKRIIGLIPEHKCFTEVFGGAAWTLFGKEKSKVEVYNDINKDLVNFFRVLKYHPEEFKEWISKDIVSREIFKEYKQVPGEYLTDIQRAVRFFYIIKYSFASKGDCFGYSKVKGSIKSIFNTPFIEDIRNRLSNCYVLLYLPYLTILLLSQ
;
A
#
# COMPACT_ATOMS: atom_id res chain seq x y z
N MET A 1 15.41 5.95 -4.44
CA MET A 1 14.37 4.91 -4.39
C MET A 1 13.43 5.20 -3.24
N LEU A 2 12.17 5.53 -3.53
CA LEU A 2 11.17 5.78 -2.51
C LEU A 2 10.82 4.45 -1.80
N LYS A 3 10.52 4.52 -0.51
CA LYS A 3 10.04 3.34 0.24
C LYS A 3 8.52 3.26 0.11
N SER A 4 8.01 2.04 -0.01
CA SER A 4 6.58 1.81 0.14
C SER A 4 6.11 2.23 1.54
N PRO A 5 4.91 2.83 1.66
CA PRO A 5 4.30 3.11 2.96
C PRO A 5 3.88 1.83 3.70
N LEU A 6 3.73 0.70 2.99
CA LEU A 6 3.21 -0.55 3.52
C LEU A 6 4.29 -1.61 3.72
N SER A 7 4.25 -2.31 4.86
CA SER A 7 4.96 -3.57 5.05
C SER A 7 4.01 -4.71 4.69
N TRP A 8 4.46 -5.63 3.84
CA TRP A 8 3.63 -6.73 3.36
C TRP A 8 4.44 -8.02 3.28
N MET A 9 3.83 -9.13 3.66
CA MET A 9 4.40 -10.48 3.54
C MET A 9 4.81 -10.75 2.09
N GLY A 10 5.97 -11.37 1.89
CA GLY A 10 6.53 -11.61 0.55
C GLY A 10 7.12 -10.37 -0.13
N GLY A 11 7.22 -9.24 0.59
CA GLY A 11 7.75 -7.98 0.08
C GLY A 11 9.18 -8.09 -0.46
N LYS A 12 9.38 -7.63 -1.71
CA LYS A 12 10.67 -7.68 -2.41
C LYS A 12 11.65 -6.58 -1.97
N TYR A 13 11.52 -6.03 -0.76
CA TYR A 13 12.32 -4.89 -0.28
C TYR A 13 13.82 -5.07 -0.51
N ARG A 14 14.37 -6.23 -0.14
CA ARG A 14 15.81 -6.54 -0.27
C ARG A 14 16.24 -6.82 -1.71
N LEU A 15 15.33 -7.33 -2.54
CA LEU A 15 15.61 -7.73 -3.92
C LEU A 15 15.30 -6.63 -4.94
N ARG A 16 14.56 -5.59 -4.58
CA ARG A 16 14.05 -4.58 -5.53
C ARG A 16 15.14 -3.96 -6.37
N LYS A 17 16.33 -3.69 -5.82
CA LYS A 17 17.44 -3.09 -6.58
C LYS A 17 17.87 -3.98 -7.75
N ARG A 18 17.99 -5.28 -7.49
CA ARG A 18 18.34 -6.28 -8.51
C ARG A 18 17.21 -6.43 -9.53
N ILE A 19 15.96 -6.53 -9.06
CA ILE A 19 14.79 -6.66 -9.95
C ILE A 19 14.71 -5.46 -10.89
N ILE A 20 14.80 -4.24 -10.35
CA ILE A 20 14.73 -2.99 -11.12
C ILE A 20 15.85 -2.93 -12.17
N GLY A 21 17.06 -3.36 -11.83
CA GLY A 21 18.19 -3.42 -12.78
C GLY A 21 18.01 -4.44 -13.92
N LEU A 22 17.02 -5.34 -13.83
CA LEU A 22 16.68 -6.30 -14.89
C LEU A 22 15.49 -5.84 -15.73
N ILE A 23 14.81 -4.75 -15.35
CA ILE A 23 13.68 -4.22 -16.12
C ILE A 23 14.24 -3.49 -17.35
N PRO A 24 13.90 -3.89 -18.59
CA PRO A 24 14.35 -3.20 -19.81
C PRO A 24 13.73 -1.81 -19.91
N GLU A 25 14.20 -0.98 -20.84
CA GLU A 25 13.55 0.29 -21.14
C GLU A 25 12.09 0.07 -21.58
N HIS A 26 11.17 0.86 -21.04
CA HIS A 26 9.74 0.69 -21.26
C HIS A 26 8.98 2.00 -21.06
N LYS A 27 7.85 2.14 -21.74
CA LYS A 27 6.91 3.26 -21.55
C LYS A 27 5.81 2.95 -20.54
N CYS A 28 5.39 1.68 -20.48
CA CYS A 28 4.35 1.18 -19.60
C CYS A 28 4.95 0.16 -18.62
N PHE A 29 4.67 0.30 -17.32
CA PHE A 29 5.05 -0.67 -16.30
C PHE A 29 3.82 -1.23 -15.62
N THR A 30 3.68 -2.55 -15.58
CA THR A 30 2.55 -3.21 -14.93
C THR A 30 3.05 -4.10 -13.78
N GLU A 31 2.60 -3.80 -12.56
CA GLU A 31 2.82 -4.66 -11.40
C GLU A 31 1.56 -5.50 -11.13
N VAL A 32 1.55 -6.72 -11.67
CA VAL A 32 0.38 -7.63 -11.66
C VAL A 32 0.10 -8.19 -10.27
N PHE A 33 1.17 -8.47 -9.50
CA PHE A 33 1.12 -8.94 -8.11
C PHE A 33 1.73 -7.86 -7.21
N GLY A 34 0.98 -6.78 -7.06
CA GLY A 34 1.44 -5.53 -6.46
C GLY A 34 2.02 -5.68 -5.07
N GLY A 35 1.35 -6.40 -4.17
CA GLY A 35 1.70 -6.44 -2.75
C GLY A 35 1.99 -5.04 -2.20
N ALA A 36 3.09 -4.88 -1.47
CA ALA A 36 3.54 -3.56 -1.00
C ALA A 36 4.11 -2.63 -2.09
N ALA A 37 4.03 -2.94 -3.38
CA ALA A 37 4.51 -2.07 -4.48
C ALA A 37 6.00 -1.70 -4.39
N TRP A 38 6.85 -2.60 -3.85
CA TRP A 38 8.27 -2.28 -3.61
C TRP A 38 9.05 -1.98 -4.89
N THR A 39 8.67 -2.60 -6.01
CA THR A 39 9.30 -2.37 -7.31
C THR A 39 8.83 -1.04 -7.89
N LEU A 40 7.52 -0.79 -7.94
CA LEU A 40 6.94 0.49 -8.36
C LEU A 40 7.58 1.65 -7.58
N PHE A 41 7.48 1.69 -6.25
CA PHE A 41 8.05 2.79 -5.45
C PHE A 41 9.58 2.90 -5.58
N GLY A 42 10.26 1.80 -5.88
CA GLY A 42 11.71 1.75 -6.02
C GLY A 42 12.23 2.28 -7.35
N LYS A 43 11.54 2.03 -8.47
CA LYS A 43 12.03 2.35 -9.81
C LYS A 43 11.79 3.82 -10.20
N GLU A 44 12.49 4.27 -11.23
CA GLU A 44 12.17 5.52 -11.91
C GLU A 44 10.76 5.45 -12.50
N LYS A 45 10.05 6.58 -12.51
CA LYS A 45 8.65 6.65 -12.92
C LYS A 45 8.51 6.44 -14.43
N SER A 46 7.60 5.55 -14.85
CA SER A 46 7.29 5.37 -16.28
C SER A 46 6.20 6.35 -16.74
N LYS A 47 6.05 6.51 -18.06
CA LYS A 47 4.98 7.35 -18.64
C LYS A 47 3.60 6.84 -18.22
N VAL A 48 3.42 5.52 -18.24
CA VAL A 48 2.20 4.84 -17.78
C VAL A 48 2.61 3.75 -16.78
N GLU A 49 1.91 3.67 -15.67
CA GLU A 49 2.10 2.59 -14.70
C GLU A 49 0.75 2.00 -14.32
N VAL A 50 0.72 0.69 -14.09
CA VAL A 50 -0.46 -0.04 -13.68
C VAL A 50 -0.12 -0.81 -12.42
N TYR A 51 -0.92 -0.61 -11.37
CA TYR A 51 -0.85 -1.40 -10.16
C TYR A 51 -2.08 -2.28 -10.05
N ASN A 52 -1.87 -3.57 -9.83
CA ASN A 52 -2.92 -4.54 -9.57
C ASN A 52 -2.55 -5.46 -8.40
N ASP A 53 -3.56 -5.90 -7.66
CA ASP A 53 -3.46 -7.04 -6.77
C ASP A 53 -4.84 -7.68 -6.59
N ILE A 54 -4.88 -8.99 -6.30
CA ILE A 54 -6.14 -9.68 -6.02
C ILE A 54 -6.75 -9.24 -4.67
N ASN A 55 -5.92 -8.73 -3.75
CA ASN A 55 -6.36 -8.24 -2.46
C ASN A 55 -7.02 -6.85 -2.61
N LYS A 56 -8.36 -6.84 -2.48
CA LYS A 56 -9.18 -5.62 -2.58
C LYS A 56 -8.80 -4.53 -1.58
N ASP A 57 -8.41 -4.88 -0.35
CA ASP A 57 -8.06 -3.90 0.68
C ASP A 57 -6.73 -3.19 0.34
N LEU A 58 -5.80 -3.93 -0.24
CA LEU A 58 -4.50 -3.44 -0.67
C LEU A 58 -4.62 -2.52 -1.89
N VAL A 59 -5.44 -2.90 -2.88
CA VAL A 59 -5.81 -2.02 -4.01
C VAL A 59 -6.52 -0.76 -3.51
N ASN A 60 -7.49 -0.91 -2.61
CA ASN A 60 -8.20 0.23 -2.02
C ASN A 60 -7.24 1.18 -1.27
N PHE A 61 -6.30 0.64 -0.50
CA PHE A 61 -5.29 1.42 0.21
C PHE A 61 -4.45 2.29 -0.74
N PHE A 62 -3.89 1.73 -1.80
CA PHE A 62 -3.11 2.52 -2.77
C PHE A 62 -3.97 3.48 -3.58
N ARG A 63 -5.24 3.15 -3.84
CA ARG A 63 -6.21 4.06 -4.46
C ARG A 63 -6.45 5.29 -3.56
N VAL A 64 -6.72 5.07 -2.28
CA VAL A 64 -6.91 6.15 -1.30
C VAL A 64 -5.65 7.00 -1.17
N LEU A 65 -4.46 6.40 -1.09
CA LEU A 65 -3.21 7.17 -1.04
C LEU A 65 -2.95 7.99 -2.32
N LYS A 66 -3.48 7.58 -3.47
CA LYS A 66 -3.36 8.36 -4.70
C LYS A 66 -4.29 9.57 -4.70
N TYR A 67 -5.55 9.37 -4.35
CA TYR A 67 -6.60 10.38 -4.54
C TYR A 67 -6.88 11.23 -3.29
N HIS A 68 -6.74 10.65 -2.09
CA HIS A 68 -7.10 11.25 -0.79
C HIS A 68 -6.00 11.04 0.28
N PRO A 69 -4.72 11.36 0.00
CA PRO A 69 -3.65 11.06 0.94
C PRO A 69 -3.67 11.94 2.20
N GLU A 70 -4.18 13.18 2.13
CA GLU A 70 -4.27 14.05 3.31
C GLU A 70 -5.38 13.59 4.24
N GLU A 71 -6.53 13.20 3.69
CA GLU A 71 -7.63 12.63 4.45
C GLU A 71 -7.19 11.32 5.10
N PHE A 72 -6.50 10.45 4.36
CA PHE A 72 -5.93 9.23 4.94
C PHE A 72 -4.99 9.54 6.12
N LYS A 73 -4.08 10.50 5.95
CA LYS A 73 -3.15 10.93 7.00
C LYS A 73 -3.89 11.47 8.21
N GLU A 74 -4.93 12.28 8.02
CA GLU A 74 -5.72 12.84 9.09
C GLU A 74 -6.40 11.74 9.91
N TRP A 75 -7.10 10.81 9.26
CA TRP A 75 -7.79 9.71 9.92
C TRP A 75 -6.81 8.82 10.71
N ILE A 76 -5.74 8.35 10.07
CA ILE A 76 -4.77 7.46 10.74
C ILE A 76 -3.99 8.16 11.86
N SER A 77 -3.90 9.50 11.84
CA SER A 77 -3.25 10.27 12.90
C SER A 77 -4.07 10.38 14.18
N LYS A 78 -5.40 10.22 14.07
CA LYS A 78 -6.36 10.25 15.19
C LYS A 78 -6.51 8.89 15.86
N ASP A 79 -6.12 7.81 15.18
CA ASP A 79 -6.25 6.46 15.71
C ASP A 79 -5.42 6.23 16.97
N ILE A 80 -6.04 5.53 17.92
CA ILE A 80 -5.43 5.12 19.18
C ILE A 80 -4.85 3.71 19.00
N VAL A 81 -3.63 3.50 19.49
CA VAL A 81 -3.01 2.17 19.50
C VAL A 81 -3.54 1.37 20.68
N SER A 82 -4.39 0.38 20.41
CA SER A 82 -5.00 -0.46 21.44
C SER A 82 -5.23 -1.87 20.90
N ARG A 83 -5.12 -2.86 21.80
CA ARG A 83 -5.43 -4.25 21.48
C ARG A 83 -6.93 -4.44 21.25
N GLU A 84 -7.78 -3.71 21.98
CA GLU A 84 -9.24 -3.70 21.80
C GLU A 84 -9.59 -3.18 20.41
N ILE A 85 -9.09 -1.99 20.04
CA ILE A 85 -9.31 -1.39 18.70
C ILE A 85 -8.86 -2.33 17.58
N PHE A 86 -7.70 -2.98 17.74
CA PHE A 86 -7.24 -3.97 16.77
C PHE A 86 -8.22 -5.13 16.59
N LYS A 87 -8.80 -5.65 17.69
CA LYS A 87 -9.80 -6.73 17.62
C LYS A 87 -11.09 -6.24 16.97
N GLU A 88 -11.56 -5.05 17.30
CA GLU A 88 -12.74 -4.43 16.69
C GLU A 88 -12.55 -4.30 15.17
N TYR A 89 -11.42 -3.74 14.74
CA TYR A 89 -11.08 -3.61 13.33
C TYR A 89 -11.06 -4.95 12.59
N LYS A 90 -10.64 -6.05 13.23
CA LYS A 90 -10.70 -7.37 12.62
C LYS A 90 -12.13 -7.91 12.47
N GLN A 91 -13.06 -7.47 13.31
CA GLN A 91 -14.45 -7.94 13.29
C GLN A 91 -15.32 -7.15 12.31
N VAL A 92 -14.99 -5.89 12.04
CA VAL A 92 -15.74 -5.04 11.12
C VAL A 92 -15.55 -5.50 9.67
N PRO A 93 -16.60 -5.94 8.94
CA PRO A 93 -16.48 -6.30 7.54
C PRO A 93 -16.14 -5.09 6.66
N GLY A 94 -15.30 -5.27 5.64
CA GLY A 94 -14.87 -4.19 4.73
C GLY A 94 -15.96 -3.56 3.88
N GLU A 95 -17.07 -4.25 3.71
CA GLU A 95 -18.16 -3.86 2.82
C GLU A 95 -19.04 -2.75 3.41
N TYR A 96 -19.03 -2.59 4.73
CA TYR A 96 -19.79 -1.57 5.44
C TYR A 96 -19.00 -0.28 5.72
N LEU A 97 -17.78 -0.17 5.17
CA LEU A 97 -16.90 0.97 5.38
C LEU A 97 -16.74 1.79 4.11
N THR A 98 -16.57 3.10 4.26
CA THR A 98 -16.10 3.94 3.16
C THR A 98 -14.69 3.53 2.73
N ASP A 99 -14.30 3.88 1.51
CA ASP A 99 -12.96 3.56 0.99
C ASP A 99 -11.83 4.05 1.91
N ILE A 100 -11.97 5.26 2.46
CA ILE A 100 -11.00 5.84 3.40
C ILE A 100 -10.96 5.03 4.70
N GLN A 101 -12.11 4.77 5.33
CA GLN A 101 -12.19 3.99 6.57
C GLN A 101 -11.61 2.58 6.38
N ARG A 102 -11.92 1.95 5.25
CA ARG A 102 -11.41 0.63 4.88
C ARG A 102 -9.88 0.64 4.70
N ALA A 103 -9.33 1.67 4.07
CA ALA A 103 -7.87 1.84 3.92
C ALA A 103 -7.17 2.06 5.27
N VAL A 104 -7.75 2.92 6.12
CA VAL A 104 -7.23 3.23 7.46
C VAL A 104 -7.22 1.96 8.32
N ARG A 105 -8.35 1.26 8.39
CA ARG A 105 -8.47 -0.03 9.09
C ARG A 105 -7.46 -1.06 8.60
N PHE A 106 -7.37 -1.23 7.28
CA PHE A 106 -6.43 -2.18 6.67
C PHE A 106 -4.99 -1.84 7.06
N PHE A 107 -4.58 -0.59 6.89
CA PHE A 107 -3.24 -0.16 7.26
C PHE A 107 -2.96 -0.35 8.75
N TYR A 108 -3.91 -0.01 9.62
CA TYR A 108 -3.81 -0.19 11.07
C TYR A 108 -3.55 -1.66 11.43
N ILE A 109 -4.36 -2.59 10.92
CA ILE A 109 -4.23 -4.03 11.18
C ILE A 109 -2.84 -4.52 10.74
N ILE A 110 -2.40 -4.15 9.54
CA ILE A 110 -1.10 -4.61 9.03
C ILE A 110 0.07 -3.99 9.80
N LYS A 111 -0.07 -2.73 10.21
CA LYS A 111 0.96 -2.03 10.95
C LYS A 111 1.13 -2.57 12.36
N TYR A 112 0.03 -2.83 13.05
CA TYR A 112 -0.01 -3.29 14.44
C TYR A 112 -0.20 -4.80 14.54
N SER A 113 0.10 -5.55 13.49
CA SER A 113 0.18 -7.00 13.57
C SER A 113 1.62 -7.49 13.61
N PHE A 114 1.83 -8.59 14.33
CA PHE A 114 3.12 -9.26 14.35
C PHE A 114 3.54 -9.66 12.92
N ALA A 115 4.75 -9.25 12.54
CA ALA A 115 5.31 -9.46 11.20
C ALA A 115 4.43 -8.99 10.03
N SER A 116 3.51 -8.04 10.27
CA SER A 116 2.57 -7.55 9.24
C SER A 116 1.69 -8.63 8.62
N LYS A 117 1.34 -9.67 9.38
CA LYS A 117 0.47 -10.77 8.93
C LYS A 117 -1.03 -10.46 9.03
N GLY A 118 -1.43 -9.52 9.88
CA GLY A 118 -2.83 -9.21 10.19
C GLY A 118 -3.48 -10.11 11.25
N ASP A 119 -2.79 -11.14 11.74
CA ASP A 119 -3.39 -12.13 12.64
C ASP A 119 -3.43 -11.65 14.11
N CYS A 120 -2.26 -11.40 14.68
CA CYS A 120 -2.08 -11.11 16.09
C CYS A 120 -1.60 -9.68 16.31
N PHE A 121 -2.16 -8.98 17.29
CA PHE A 121 -1.71 -7.66 17.70
C PHE A 121 -0.24 -7.67 18.13
N GLY A 122 0.52 -6.68 17.67
CA GLY A 122 1.92 -6.46 18.01
C GLY A 122 2.26 -4.98 18.02
N TYR A 123 3.13 -4.59 18.95
CA TYR A 123 3.66 -3.24 19.04
C TYR A 123 5.18 -3.28 19.21
N SER A 124 5.85 -2.20 18.81
CA SER A 124 7.30 -2.06 19.00
C SER A 124 7.55 -1.23 20.25
N LYS A 125 8.51 -1.66 21.08
CA LYS A 125 9.02 -0.86 22.21
C LYS A 125 9.98 0.26 21.76
N VAL A 126 10.47 0.20 20.51
CA VAL A 126 11.57 1.05 20.00
C VAL A 126 11.13 1.94 18.83
N LYS A 127 10.17 1.48 18.01
CA LYS A 127 9.71 2.24 16.83
C LYS A 127 8.53 3.13 17.23
N GLY A 128 8.59 4.41 16.87
CA GLY A 128 7.57 5.41 17.17
C GLY A 128 6.20 5.17 16.53
N SER A 129 5.26 6.06 16.84
CA SER A 129 3.86 5.99 16.40
C SER A 129 3.69 6.13 14.88
N ILE A 130 2.50 5.78 14.35
CA ILE A 130 2.15 5.95 12.94
C ILE A 130 2.39 7.38 12.43
N LYS A 131 2.26 8.39 13.31
CA LYS A 131 2.52 9.81 12.98
C LYS A 131 3.92 10.04 12.38
N SER A 132 4.89 9.19 12.72
CA SER A 132 6.25 9.24 12.16
C SER A 132 6.34 8.74 10.71
N ILE A 133 5.38 7.95 10.24
CA ILE A 133 5.40 7.32 8.91
C ILE A 133 4.84 8.27 7.87
N PHE A 134 3.67 8.84 8.12
CA PHE A 134 2.97 9.75 7.19
C PHE A 134 3.21 11.21 7.57
N ASN A 135 4.47 11.62 7.61
CA ASN A 135 4.78 13.04 7.66
C ASN A 135 4.41 13.72 6.32
N THR A 136 4.25 15.05 6.34
CA THR A 136 3.84 15.80 5.15
C THR A 136 4.75 15.58 3.94
N PRO A 137 6.10 15.59 4.07
CA PRO A 137 6.98 15.31 2.92
C PRO A 137 6.75 13.93 2.30
N PHE A 138 6.58 12.89 3.10
CA PHE A 138 6.40 11.53 2.60
C PHE A 138 5.05 11.33 1.90
N ILE A 139 4.00 12.00 2.38
CA ILE A 139 2.70 12.00 1.70
C ILE A 139 2.81 12.64 0.31
N GLU A 140 3.51 13.75 0.19
CA GLU A 140 3.71 14.43 -1.09
C GLU A 140 4.58 13.58 -2.04
N ASP A 141 5.60 12.90 -1.53
CA ASP A 141 6.39 11.92 -2.30
C ASP A 141 5.52 10.77 -2.83
N ILE A 142 4.59 10.25 -2.02
CA ILE A 142 3.65 9.19 -2.42
C ILE A 142 2.71 9.70 -3.51
N ARG A 143 2.12 10.88 -3.33
CA ARG A 143 1.22 11.51 -4.30
C ARG A 143 1.91 11.67 -5.65
N ASN A 144 3.12 12.24 -5.65
CA ASN A 144 3.93 12.44 -6.85
C ASN A 144 4.35 11.12 -7.50
N ARG A 145 4.67 10.10 -6.68
CA ARG A 145 5.01 8.77 -7.17
C ARG A 145 3.82 8.13 -7.86
N LEU A 146 2.62 8.20 -7.29
CA LEU A 146 1.43 7.54 -7.81
C LEU A 146 0.71 8.29 -8.93
N SER A 147 1.13 9.51 -9.31
CA SER A 147 0.35 10.32 -10.25
C SER A 147 0.25 9.77 -11.67
N ASN A 148 1.21 8.97 -12.15
CA ASN A 148 1.11 8.26 -13.45
C ASN A 148 0.58 6.82 -13.30
N CYS A 149 0.22 6.40 -12.09
CA CYS A 149 -0.16 5.04 -11.79
C CYS A 149 -1.68 4.87 -11.87
N TYR A 150 -2.15 4.07 -12.81
CA TYR A 150 -3.50 3.54 -12.83
C TYR A 150 -3.58 2.40 -11.81
N VAL A 151 -4.22 2.66 -10.69
CA VAL A 151 -4.53 1.64 -9.69
C VAL A 151 -5.77 0.90 -10.21
N LEU A 152 -5.53 -0.18 -10.95
CA LEU A 152 -6.59 -0.94 -11.59
C LEU A 152 -7.25 -1.90 -10.60
N LEU A 153 -8.52 -2.19 -10.90
CA LEU A 153 -9.40 -3.07 -10.15
C LEU A 153 -8.74 -4.45 -9.95
N TYR A 154 -9.12 -5.11 -8.86
CA TYR A 154 -8.73 -6.43 -8.36
C TYR A 154 -8.93 -7.59 -9.36
N LEU A 155 -8.32 -7.48 -10.53
CA LEU A 155 -8.53 -8.35 -11.68
C LEU A 155 -7.64 -9.60 -11.59
N PRO A 156 -8.13 -10.75 -12.07
CA PRO A 156 -7.29 -11.92 -12.28
C PRO A 156 -6.13 -11.61 -13.22
N TYR A 157 -4.97 -12.23 -12.99
CA TYR A 157 -3.76 -11.96 -13.76
C TYR A 157 -3.93 -12.19 -15.28
N LEU A 158 -4.71 -13.19 -15.68
CA LEU A 158 -5.00 -13.47 -17.09
C LEU A 158 -5.68 -12.28 -17.78
N THR A 159 -6.61 -11.63 -17.08
CA THR A 159 -7.33 -10.46 -17.62
C THR A 159 -6.40 -9.29 -17.88
N ILE A 160 -5.39 -9.09 -17.03
CA ILE A 160 -4.43 -7.99 -17.17
C ILE A 160 -3.49 -8.21 -18.35
N LEU A 161 -3.03 -9.45 -18.56
CA LEU A 161 -2.21 -9.79 -19.72
C LEU A 161 -2.93 -9.48 -21.03
N LEU A 162 -4.23 -9.76 -21.09
CA LEU A 162 -5.06 -9.45 -22.26
C LEU A 162 -5.26 -7.95 -22.49
N LEU A 163 -5.27 -7.13 -21.44
CA LEU A 163 -5.40 -5.66 -21.53
C LEU A 163 -4.08 -4.95 -21.85
N SER A 164 -2.95 -5.66 -21.75
CA SER A 164 -1.60 -5.12 -21.99
C SER A 164 -1.03 -5.39 -23.38
N GLN A 165 -1.77 -6.11 -24.23
CA GLN A 165 -1.48 -6.36 -25.64
C GLN A 165 -2.13 -5.29 -26.50
#